data_AF-A0A518IXS9-F1
#
_entry.id   AF-A0A518IXS9-F1
#
_cell.length_a   1.000
_cell.length_b   1.000
_cell.length_c   1.000
_cell.angle_alpha   90.00
_cell.angle_beta   90.00
_cell.angle_gamma   90.00
#
_symmetry.space_group_name_H-M   'P 1'
#
loop_
_entity.id
_entity.type
_entity.pdbx_description
1 polymer ?
#
loop_
_entity_poly.entity_id
_entity_poly.type
_entity_poly.pdbx_seq_one_letter_code
_entity_poly.pdbx_strand_id
1 'polypeptide(L)'
;MATTKNDARINVRLASELKQVIEEAATALGQSVSEFTVSTVVREARQVIQEAQFTRLSTRDRDAFLGALRAADAKPNDALKAAARRYKKRVG
;
A
#
# COMPACT_ATOMS: atom_id res chain seq x y z
N MET A 1 1.27 -24.66 21.31
CA MET A 1 1.21 -23.36 20.62
C MET A 1 2.63 -23.00 20.22
N ALA A 2 2.90 -22.78 18.93
CA ALA A 2 4.24 -22.43 18.47
C ALA A 2 4.60 -21.03 19.02
N THR A 3 5.61 -20.95 19.87
CA THR A 3 6.16 -19.68 20.36
C THR A 3 6.81 -18.96 19.19
N THR A 4 6.24 -17.81 18.79
CA THR A 4 6.81 -16.96 17.75
C THR A 4 8.14 -16.40 18.26
N LYS A 5 9.25 -16.77 17.62
CA LYS A 5 10.59 -16.33 18.00
C LYS A 5 10.86 -14.97 17.36
N ASN A 6 11.23 -13.98 18.18
CA ASN A 6 11.71 -12.68 17.70
C ASN A 6 13.18 -12.82 17.26
N ASP A 7 13.41 -13.22 16.01
CA ASP A 7 14.75 -13.46 15.44
C ASP A 7 15.26 -12.33 14.52
N ALA A 8 14.39 -11.43 14.07
CA ALA A 8 14.74 -10.28 13.25
C ALA A 8 14.82 -8.96 14.05
N ARG A 9 15.58 -7.98 13.55
CA ARG A 9 15.76 -6.66 14.16
C ARG A 9 15.70 -5.54 13.13
N ILE A 10 15.20 -4.38 13.54
CA ILE A 10 15.26 -3.12 12.79
C ILE A 10 16.14 -2.16 13.60
N ASN A 11 17.20 -1.64 12.98
CA ASN A 11 18.10 -0.67 13.62
C ASN A 11 17.88 0.72 12.99
N VAL A 12 17.41 1.69 13.78
CA VAL A 12 17.11 3.05 13.32
C VAL A 12 17.83 4.06 14.20
N ARG A 13 18.41 5.10 13.58
CA ARG A 13 18.89 6.29 14.28
C ARG A 13 17.83 7.39 14.18
N LEU A 14 17.57 8.06 15.29
CA LEU A 14 16.63 9.17 15.37
C LEU A 14 17.15 10.23 16.35
N ALA A 15 16.64 11.45 16.22
CA ALA A 15 16.91 12.51 17.18
C ALA A 15 16.32 12.19 18.56
N SER A 16 16.95 12.69 19.62
CA SER A 16 16.54 12.44 21.01
C SER A 16 15.11 12.90 21.29
N GLU A 17 14.70 14.00 20.68
CA GLU A 17 13.39 14.62 20.86
C GLU A 17 12.29 13.71 20.29
N LEU A 18 12.55 13.07 19.15
CA LEU A 18 11.62 12.09 18.57
C LEU A 18 11.51 10.84 19.44
N LYS A 19 12.61 10.40 20.08
CA LYS A 19 12.58 9.27 21.01
C LYS A 19 11.71 9.57 22.23
N GLN A 20 11.79 10.79 22.77
CA GLN A 20 10.95 11.24 23.89
C GLN A 20 9.46 11.18 23.54
N VAL A 21 9.07 11.68 22.36
CA VAL A 21 7.66 11.62 21.91
C VAL A 21 7.17 10.17 21.80
N ILE A 22 8.01 9.25 21.29
CA ILE A 22 7.67 7.83 21.20
C ILE A 22 7.54 7.20 22.60
N GLU A 23 8.41 7.57 23.53
CA GLU A 23 8.37 7.09 24.92
C GLU A 23 7.10 7.56 25.63
N GLU A 24 6.73 8.83 25.51
CA GLU A 24 5.50 9.38 26.07
C GLU A 24 4.26 8.65 25.52
N ALA A 25 4.22 8.40 24.21
CA ALA A 25 3.12 7.66 23.58
C ALA A 25 3.04 6.19 24.06
N ALA A 26 4.19 5.52 24.19
CA ALA A 26 4.25 4.16 24.71
C ALA A 26 3.79 4.10 26.17
N THR A 27 4.22 5.05 27.00
CA THR A 27 3.78 5.19 28.40
C THR A 27 2.28 5.43 28.49
N ALA A 28 1.72 6.31 27.66
CA ALA A 28 0.27 6.59 27.64
C ALA A 28 -0.57 5.34 27.33
N LEU A 29 -0.02 4.39 26.56
CA LEU A 29 -0.67 3.12 26.23
C LEU A 29 -0.31 1.97 27.19
N GLY A 30 0.56 2.20 28.16
CA GLY A 30 1.04 1.16 29.09
C GLY A 30 1.90 0.09 28.41
N GLN A 31 2.56 0.43 27.31
CA GLN A 31 3.37 -0.48 26.51
C GLN A 31 4.86 -0.14 26.60
N SER A 32 5.73 -1.11 26.31
CA SER A 32 7.15 -0.82 26.09
C SER A 32 7.35 -0.06 24.78
N VAL A 33 8.43 0.74 24.68
CA VAL A 33 8.80 1.44 23.43
C VAL A 33 8.90 0.47 22.26
N SER A 34 9.47 -0.72 22.49
CA SER A 34 9.60 -1.76 21.46
C SER A 34 8.24 -2.27 20.98
N GLU A 35 7.31 -2.53 21.89
CA GLU A 35 5.95 -3.01 21.56
C GLU A 35 5.14 -1.93 20.83
N PHE A 36 5.17 -0.70 21.33
CA PHE A 36 4.55 0.44 20.67
C PHE A 36 5.10 0.65 19.25
N THR A 37 6.43 0.58 19.10
CA THR A 37 7.10 0.76 17.81
C THR A 37 6.72 -0.34 16.83
N VAL A 38 6.83 -1.62 17.22
CA VAL A 38 6.51 -2.73 16.32
C VAL A 38 5.03 -2.71 15.91
N SER A 39 4.12 -2.51 16.87
CA SER A 39 2.68 -2.48 16.57
C SER A 39 2.31 -1.32 15.65
N THR A 40 2.85 -0.12 15.88
CA THR A 40 2.60 1.06 15.05
C THR A 40 3.15 0.88 13.65
N VAL A 41 4.43 0.47 13.52
CA VAL A 41 5.06 0.27 12.21
C VAL A 41 4.36 -0.82 11.40
N VAL A 42 3.96 -1.93 12.03
CA VAL A 42 3.22 -3.01 11.36
C VAL A 42 1.84 -2.54 10.89
N ARG A 43 1.14 -1.73 11.68
CA ARG A 43 -0.17 -1.18 11.29
C ARG A 43 -0.03 -0.30 10.05
N GLU A 44 0.88 0.66 10.07
CA GLU A 44 1.11 1.57 8.93
C GLU A 44 1.60 0.80 7.69
N ALA A 45 2.52 -0.15 7.86
CA ALA A 45 3.01 -0.96 6.74
C ALA A 45 1.88 -1.75 6.06
N ARG A 46 0.95 -2.32 6.83
CA ARG A 46 -0.21 -3.03 6.27
C ARG A 46 -1.12 -2.09 5.49
N GLN A 47 -1.37 -0.89 5.99
CA GLN A 47 -2.16 0.12 5.29
C GLN A 47 -1.49 0.51 3.96
N VAL A 48 -0.19 0.80 3.97
CA VAL A 48 0.56 1.16 2.76
C VAL A 48 0.53 0.02 1.73
N ILE A 49 0.71 -1.23 2.15
CA ILE A 49 0.64 -2.40 1.25
C ILE A 49 -0.76 -2.51 0.64
N GLN A 50 -1.81 -2.32 1.44
CA GLN A 50 -3.18 -2.35 0.96
C GLN A 50 -3.42 -1.24 -0.06
N GLU A 51 -3.07 0.00 0.25
CA GLU A 51 -3.25 1.14 -0.65
C GLU A 51 -2.48 0.97 -1.97
N ALA A 52 -1.28 0.37 -1.93
CA ALA A 52 -0.51 0.08 -3.13
C ALA A 52 -1.12 -1.02 -4.01
N GLN A 53 -1.85 -1.97 -3.41
CA GLN A 53 -2.44 -3.12 -4.12
C GLN A 53 -3.86 -2.85 -4.65
N PHE A 54 -4.60 -1.94 -4.02
CA PHE A 54 -6.01 -1.71 -4.35
C PHE A 54 -6.22 -0.35 -5.02
N THR A 55 -6.79 -0.36 -6.22
CA THR A 55 -7.33 0.86 -6.84
C THR A 55 -8.74 1.11 -6.31
N ARG A 56 -8.93 2.16 -5.51
CA ARG A 56 -10.25 2.56 -5.02
C ARG A 56 -10.98 3.38 -6.08
N LEU A 57 -12.01 2.80 -6.68
CA LEU A 57 -12.84 3.46 -7.68
C LEU A 57 -13.93 4.31 -7.03
N SER A 58 -14.23 5.47 -7.62
CA SER A 58 -15.47 6.19 -7.32
C SER A 58 -16.69 5.37 -7.78
N THR A 59 -17.89 5.70 -7.33
CA THR A 59 -19.12 5.04 -7.81
C THR A 59 -19.23 5.11 -9.34
N ARG A 60 -18.92 6.29 -9.92
CA ARG A 60 -18.90 6.50 -11.36
C ARG A 60 -17.90 5.58 -12.06
N ASP A 61 -16.67 5.52 -11.56
CA ASP A 61 -15.61 4.72 -12.18
C ASP A 61 -15.85 3.23 -12.02
N ARG A 62 -16.42 2.82 -10.88
CA ARG A 62 -16.87 1.44 -10.65
C ARG A 62 -17.92 1.04 -11.67
N ASP A 63 -18.94 1.87 -11.89
CA ASP A 63 -20.02 1.55 -12.84
C ASP A 63 -19.50 1.51 -14.28
N ALA A 64 -18.60 2.43 -14.64
CA ALA A 64 -17.90 2.39 -15.93
C ALA A 64 -17.05 1.13 -16.10
N PHE A 65 -16.29 0.74 -15.06
CA PHE A 65 -15.47 -0.47 -15.07
C PHE A 65 -16.31 -1.74 -15.19
N LEU A 66 -17.40 -1.84 -14.42
CA LEU A 66 -18.32 -2.97 -14.51
C LEU A 66 -19.06 -3.02 -15.86
N GLY A 67 -19.39 -1.85 -16.43
CA GLY A 67 -19.93 -1.75 -17.78
C GLY A 67 -18.94 -2.29 -18.82
N ALA A 68 -17.66 -1.91 -18.71
CA ALA A 68 -16.60 -2.40 -19.58
C ALA A 68 -16.39 -3.92 -19.45
N LEU A 69 -16.43 -4.48 -18.24
CA LEU A 69 -16.32 -5.94 -18.02
C LEU A 69 -17.49 -6.72 -18.64
N ARG A 70 -18.70 -6.15 -18.67
CA ARG A 70 -19.89 -6.79 -19.27
C ARG A 70 -19.89 -6.70 -20.81
N ALA A 71 -19.24 -5.69 -21.38
CA ALA A 71 -19.10 -5.52 -22.82
C ALA A 71 -17.96 -6.39 -23.39
N ALA A 72 -18.08 -7.71 -23.25
CA ALA A 72 -17.03 -8.69 -23.57
C ALA A 72 -16.58 -8.69 -25.05
N ASP A 73 -17.37 -8.09 -25.95
CA ASP A 73 -17.13 -8.00 -27.39
C ASP A 73 -16.69 -6.59 -27.87
N ALA A 74 -16.43 -5.68 -26.94
CA ALA A 74 -16.02 -4.31 -27.26
C ALA A 74 -14.69 -4.30 -28.06
N LYS A 75 -14.73 -3.73 -29.28
CA LYS A 75 -13.55 -3.62 -30.14
C LYS A 75 -12.77 -2.33 -29.85
N PRO A 76 -11.43 -2.35 -29.90
CA PRO A 76 -10.63 -1.14 -29.78
C PRO A 76 -11.02 -0.14 -30.87
N ASN A 77 -11.22 1.11 -30.49
CA ASN A 77 -11.42 2.19 -31.45
C ASN A 77 -10.13 2.51 -32.22
N ASP A 78 -10.22 3.35 -33.26
CA ASP A 78 -9.07 3.62 -34.12
C ASP A 78 -7.95 4.36 -33.41
N ALA A 79 -8.27 5.18 -32.40
CA ALA A 79 -7.30 5.84 -31.55
C ALA A 79 -6.47 4.84 -30.71
N LEU A 80 -7.12 3.84 -30.09
CA LEU A 80 -6.47 2.75 -29.35
C LEU A 80 -5.57 1.91 -30.27
N LYS A 81 -6.06 1.54 -31.46
CA LYS A 81 -5.25 0.82 -32.46
C LYS A 81 -4.02 1.64 -32.88
N ALA A 82 -4.18 2.95 -33.08
CA ALA A 82 -3.07 3.83 -33.42
C ALA A 82 -2.04 3.94 -32.27
N ALA A 83 -2.49 4.02 -31.02
CA ALA A 83 -1.63 4.04 -29.85
C ALA A 83 -0.80 2.75 -29.72
N ALA A 84 -1.42 1.59 -29.89
CA ALA A 84 -0.74 0.29 -29.88
C ALA A 84 0.34 0.21 -30.97
N ARG A 85 0.03 0.68 -32.20
CA ARG A 85 1.03 0.75 -33.30
C ARG A 85 2.21 1.66 -32.96
N ARG A 86 1.96 2.83 -32.35
CA ARG A 86 3.04 3.75 -31.93
C ARG A 86 3.94 3.13 -30.87
N TYR A 87 3.36 2.46 -29.87
CA TYR A 87 4.13 1.78 -28.83
C TYR A 87 5.03 0.70 -29.41
N LYS A 88 4.51 -0.16 -30.30
CA LYS A 88 5.28 -1.22 -30.98
C LYS A 88 6.48 -0.67 -31.75
N LYS A 89 6.38 0.50 -32.36
CA LYS A 89 7.50 1.16 -33.07
C LYS A 89 8.56 1.78 -32.15
N ARG A 90 8.23 2.03 -30.87
CA ARG A 90 9.12 2.70 -29.92
C ARG A 90 9.91 1.73 -29.04
N VAL A 91 9.31 0.57 -28.76
CA VAL A 91 9.86 -0.47 -27.88
C VAL A 91 10.36 -1.68 -28.67
N GLY A 92 9.89 -1.85 -29.92
CA GLY A 92 10.36 -2.88 -30.84
C GLY A 92 11.52 -2.45 -31.71
#